data_AF-A0A7X4E9K4-F1
#
_entry.id   AF-A0A7X4E9K4-F1
#
_cell.length_a   1.000
_cell.length_b   1.000
_cell.length_c   1.000
_cell.angle_alpha   90.00
_cell.angle_beta   90.00
_cell.angle_gamma   90.00
#
_symmetry.space_group_name_H-M   'P 1'
#
loop_
_entity.id
_entity.type
_entity.pdbx_description
1 polymer ?
#
loop_
_entity_poly.entity_id
_entity_poly.type
_entity_poly.pdbx_seq_one_letter_code
_entity_poly.pdbx_strand_id
1 'polypeptide(L)'
;MATPPSPPSDRVLLVEGPDDKHVIRHLRDRHQLNPTFSISDKGNIDKVLDSINPEIKTPGRLAVGVLVDANDDLKARWKAITDRLRKANIQTPSSPDPPGQS
;
A
#
# COMPACT_ATOMS: atom_id res chain seq x y z
N MET A 1 22.47 -15.25 19.49
CA MET A 1 21.92 -15.73 18.20
C MET A 1 20.89 -14.72 17.73
N ALA A 2 21.08 -14.08 16.57
CA ALA A 2 20.08 -13.16 16.02
C ALA A 2 18.93 -13.98 15.42
N THR A 3 17.69 -13.66 15.77
CA THR A 3 16.50 -14.23 15.14
C THR A 3 16.54 -13.93 13.63
N PRO A 4 16.30 -14.92 12.76
CA PRO A 4 16.19 -14.66 11.33
C PRO A 4 15.02 -13.69 11.09
N PRO A 5 15.14 -12.77 10.10
CA PRO A 5 14.03 -11.88 9.76
C PRO A 5 12.81 -12.72 9.39
N SER A 6 11.65 -12.38 9.96
CA SER A 6 10.39 -13.04 9.62
C SER A 6 10.20 -13.05 8.10
N PRO A 7 9.69 -14.15 7.50
CA PRO A 7 9.44 -14.19 6.07
C PRO A 7 8.56 -12.99 5.68
N PRO A 8 8.84 -12.32 4.56
CA PRO A 8 8.03 -11.19 4.11
C PRO A 8 6.58 -11.66 4.01
N SER A 9 5.68 -10.94 4.69
CA SER A 9 4.26 -11.25 4.61
C SER A 9 3.83 -11.31 3.15
N ASP A 10 3.03 -12.29 2.78
CA ASP A 10 2.42 -12.42 1.45
C ASP A 10 1.54 -11.22 1.09
N ARG A 11 1.11 -10.44 2.08
CA ARG A 11 0.36 -9.19 1.93
C ARG A 11 1.10 -8.01 2.57
N VAL A 12 1.17 -6.89 1.85
CA VAL A 12 1.80 -5.64 2.35
C VAL A 12 0.89 -4.45 2.12
N LEU A 13 0.85 -3.52 3.07
CA LEU A 13 0.28 -2.19 2.94
C LEU A 13 1.41 -1.16 2.91
N LEU A 14 1.59 -0.50 1.77
CA LEU A 14 2.54 0.60 1.60
C LEU A 14 1.86 1.89 2.07
N VAL A 15 2.50 2.61 3.00
CA VAL A 15 1.96 3.87 3.53
C VAL A 15 2.94 5.01 3.26
N GLU A 16 2.41 6.21 3.02
CA GLU A 16 3.19 7.39 2.68
C GLU A 16 4.09 7.85 3.83
N GLY A 17 3.58 7.86 5.07
CA GLY A 17 4.36 8.30 6.21
C GLY A 17 4.13 7.54 7.52
N PRO A 18 4.87 7.94 8.57
CA PRO A 18 4.77 7.32 9.89
C PRO A 18 3.42 7.55 10.56
N ASP A 19 2.73 8.64 10.25
CA ASP A 19 1.42 8.96 10.80
C ASP A 19 0.34 8.02 10.27
N ASP A 20 0.34 7.74 8.96
CA ASP A 20 -0.54 6.74 8.34
C ASP A 20 -0.36 5.36 8.97
N LYS A 21 0.91 4.98 9.20
CA LYS A 21 1.26 3.73 9.88
C LYS A 21 0.66 3.68 11.29
N HIS A 22 0.74 4.77 12.04
CA HIS A 22 0.15 4.85 13.37
C HIS A 22 -1.37 4.78 13.31
N VAL A 23 -2.04 5.45 12.37
CA VAL A 23 -3.50 5.37 12.21
C VAL A 23 -3.95 3.92 12.00
N ILE A 24 -3.32 3.19 11.08
CA ILE A 24 -3.68 1.79 10.81
C ILE A 24 -3.46 0.89 12.03
N ARG A 25 -2.36 1.09 12.78
CA ARG A 25 -2.10 0.36 14.03
C ARG A 25 -3.18 0.65 15.07
N HIS A 26 -3.54 1.91 15.28
CA HIS A 26 -4.57 2.28 16.24
C HIS A 26 -5.94 1.72 15.86
N LEU A 27 -6.31 1.74 14.58
CA LEU A 27 -7.55 1.12 14.11
C LEU A 27 -7.54 -0.40 14.36
N ARG A 28 -6.43 -1.06 14.02
CA ARG A 28 -6.26 -2.50 14.28
C ARG A 28 -6.45 -2.82 15.77
N ASP A 29 -5.76 -2.08 16.62
CA ASP A 29 -5.73 -2.35 18.07
C ASP A 29 -7.11 -2.02 18.69
N ARG A 30 -7.75 -0.93 18.26
CA ARG A 30 -9.10 -0.54 18.71
C ARG A 30 -10.18 -1.55 18.34
N HIS A 31 -10.10 -2.13 17.14
CA HIS A 31 -11.06 -3.11 16.65
C HIS A 31 -10.64 -4.57 16.90
N GLN A 32 -9.54 -4.79 17.63
CA GLN A 32 -8.97 -6.12 17.93
C GLN A 32 -8.78 -6.98 16.67
N LEU A 33 -8.44 -6.34 15.55
CA LEU A 33 -8.21 -7.02 14.29
C LEU A 33 -6.82 -7.65 14.31
N ASN A 34 -6.68 -8.88 13.82
CA ASN A 34 -5.40 -9.55 13.63
C ASN A 34 -5.13 -9.78 12.13
N PRO A 35 -5.00 -8.71 11.33
CA PRO A 35 -4.81 -8.86 9.90
C PRO A 35 -3.45 -9.46 9.58
N THR A 36 -3.39 -10.33 8.57
CA THR A 36 -2.18 -11.04 8.13
C THR A 36 -1.38 -10.25 7.09
N PHE A 37 -1.23 -8.93 7.27
CA PHE A 37 -0.41 -8.10 6.37
C PHE A 37 0.63 -7.29 7.15
N SER A 38 1.74 -6.99 6.48
CA SER A 38 2.77 -6.08 7.00
C SER A 38 2.50 -4.64 6.57
N ILE A 39 2.87 -3.66 7.40
CA ILE A 39 2.76 -2.23 7.06
C ILE A 39 4.17 -1.69 6.81
N SER A 40 4.42 -1.23 5.59
CA SER A 40 5.70 -0.66 5.14
C SER A 40 5.55 0.84 4.93
N ASP A 41 6.12 1.62 5.84
CA ASP A 41 6.24 3.07 5.70
C ASP A 41 7.36 3.40 4.71
N LYS A 42 7.04 4.22 3.72
CA LYS A 42 7.96 4.62 2.66
C LYS A 42 8.48 6.05 2.85
N GLY A 43 7.87 6.84 3.72
CA GLY A 43 8.29 8.20 4.10
C GLY A 43 7.93 9.32 3.11
N ASN A 44 7.55 9.02 1.87
CA ASN A 44 6.93 9.97 0.93
C ASN A 44 6.25 9.23 -0.24
N ILE A 45 5.45 9.98 -1.02
CA ILE A 45 4.75 9.45 -2.19
C ILE A 45 5.69 8.85 -3.26
N ASP A 46 6.79 9.49 -3.59
CA ASP A 46 7.68 9.00 -4.65
C ASP A 46 8.21 7.60 -4.32
N LYS A 47 8.59 7.38 -3.06
CA LYS A 47 9.04 6.08 -2.56
C LYS A 47 7.92 5.05 -2.49
N VAL A 48 6.67 5.46 -2.24
CA VAL A 48 5.51 4.57 -2.40
C VAL A 48 5.39 4.12 -3.85
N LEU A 49 5.37 5.07 -4.80
CA LEU A 49 5.19 4.79 -6.23
C LEU A 49 6.31 3.90 -6.79
N ASP A 50 7.55 4.16 -6.38
CA ASP A 50 8.70 3.35 -6.81
C ASP A 50 8.71 1.96 -6.18
N SER A 51 8.05 1.77 -5.03
CA SER A 51 7.90 0.46 -4.38
C SER A 51 6.80 -0.40 -5.00
N ILE A 52 5.82 0.16 -5.73
CA ILE A 52 4.68 -0.61 -6.28
C ILE A 52 5.16 -1.79 -7.14
N ASN A 53 6.00 -1.52 -8.14
CA ASN A 53 6.49 -2.54 -9.07
C ASN A 53 7.31 -3.66 -8.39
N PRO A 54 8.32 -3.37 -7.55
CA PRO A 54 9.08 -4.43 -6.89
C PRO A 54 8.22 -5.25 -5.93
N GLU A 55 7.27 -4.63 -5.22
CA GLU A 55 6.38 -5.35 -4.29
C GLU A 55 5.45 -6.31 -5.03
N ILE A 56 4.88 -5.89 -6.17
CA ILE A 56 4.04 -6.73 -7.03
C ILE A 56 4.81 -7.91 -7.61
N LYS A 57 6.08 -7.70 -7.98
CA LYS A 57 6.94 -8.76 -8.56
C LYS A 57 7.54 -9.68 -7.50
N THR A 58 7.31 -9.42 -6.21
CA THR A 58 7.85 -10.25 -5.14
C THR A 58 7.23 -11.65 -5.20
N PRO A 59 8.04 -12.73 -5.28
CA PRO A 59 7.52 -14.09 -5.28
C PRO A 59 6.68 -14.38 -4.04
N GLY A 60 5.50 -14.97 -4.22
CA GLY A 60 4.56 -15.26 -3.13
C GLY A 60 3.75 -14.06 -2.64
N ARG A 61 3.89 -12.87 -3.24
CA ARG A 61 3.03 -11.71 -2.97
C ARG A 61 1.61 -11.99 -3.46
N LEU A 62 0.66 -12.00 -2.54
CA LEU A 62 -0.78 -12.12 -2.84
C LEU A 62 -1.47 -10.75 -2.95
N ALA A 63 -1.05 -9.76 -2.17
CA ALA A 63 -1.66 -8.43 -2.21
C ALA A 63 -0.68 -7.30 -1.86
N VAL A 64 -0.81 -6.20 -2.60
CA VAL A 64 -0.15 -4.92 -2.31
C VAL A 64 -1.24 -3.87 -2.14
N GLY A 65 -1.43 -3.39 -0.92
CA GLY A 65 -2.25 -2.23 -0.62
C GLY A 65 -1.40 -0.96 -0.66
N VAL A 66 -2.01 0.15 -1.05
CA VAL A 66 -1.39 1.48 -1.08
C VAL A 66 -2.31 2.45 -0.34
N LEU A 67 -1.76 3.15 0.66
CA LEU A 67 -2.44 4.20 1.41
C LEU A 67 -1.60 5.48 1.32
N VAL A 68 -2.18 6.51 0.72
CA VAL A 68 -1.52 7.79 0.42
C VAL A 68 -2.51 8.92 0.63
N ASP A 69 -2.00 10.13 0.86
CA ASP A 69 -2.86 11.31 0.95
C ASP A 69 -3.49 11.64 -0.43
N ALA A 70 -4.73 12.13 -0.39
CA ALA A 70 -5.54 12.50 -1.53
C ALA A 70 -5.92 13.99 -1.56
N ASN A 71 -5.43 14.79 -0.61
CA ASN A 71 -5.73 16.21 -0.45
C ASN A 71 -5.32 17.10 -1.65
N ASP A 72 -4.15 16.90 -2.24
CA ASP A 72 -3.61 17.83 -3.25
C ASP A 72 -4.22 17.64 -4.64
N ASP A 73 -4.23 16.40 -5.15
CA ASP A 73 -4.83 16.06 -6.45
C ASP A 73 -5.09 14.55 -6.55
N LEU A 74 -6.32 14.15 -6.24
CA LEU A 74 -6.78 12.76 -6.33
C LEU A 74 -6.59 12.18 -7.75
N LYS A 75 -6.80 12.96 -8.81
CA LYS A 75 -6.68 12.48 -10.19
C LYS A 75 -5.23 12.24 -10.56
N ALA A 76 -4.34 13.16 -10.21
CA ALA A 76 -2.91 12.98 -10.43
C ALA A 76 -2.37 11.79 -9.63
N ARG A 77 -2.78 11.64 -8.37
CA ARG A 77 -2.38 10.52 -7.51
C ARG A 77 -2.86 9.18 -8.08
N TRP A 78 -4.12 9.09 -8.49
CA TRP A 78 -4.67 7.92 -9.15
C TRP A 78 -3.94 7.59 -10.46
N LYS A 79 -3.69 8.60 -11.29
CA LYS A 79 -2.95 8.43 -12.54
C LYS A 79 -1.54 7.90 -12.29
N ALA A 80 -0.82 8.45 -11.31
CA ALA A 80 0.52 8.01 -10.97
C ALA A 80 0.57 6.54 -10.54
N ILE A 81 -0.38 6.10 -9.71
CA ILE A 81 -0.50 4.70 -9.28
C ILE A 81 -0.82 3.80 -10.47
N THR A 82 -1.86 4.14 -11.24
CA THR A 82 -2.31 3.32 -12.38
C THR A 82 -1.26 3.22 -13.48
N ASP A 83 -0.48 4.27 -13.72
CA ASP A 83 0.64 4.22 -14.67
C ASP A 83 1.73 3.23 -14.23
N ARG A 84 1.97 3.05 -12.93
CA ARG A 84 2.93 2.02 -12.44
C ARG A 84 2.35 0.62 -12.56
N LEU A 85 1.08 0.43 -12.24
CA LEU A 85 0.39 -0.85 -12.43
C LEU A 85 0.35 -1.29 -13.90
N ARG A 86 0.08 -0.37 -14.83
CA ARG A 86 0.12 -0.65 -16.28
C ARG A 86 1.51 -1.05 -16.77
N LYS A 87 2.59 -0.48 -16.23
CA LYS A 87 3.97 -0.92 -16.51
C LYS A 87 4.23 -2.36 -16.03
N ALA A 88 3.48 -2.83 -15.03
CA ALA A 88 3.46 -4.21 -14.57
C ALA A 88 2.43 -5.09 -15.32
N ASN A 89 1.82 -4.58 -16.40
CA ASN A 89 0.79 -5.24 -17.19
C ASN A 89 -0.47 -5.60 -16.39
N ILE A 90 -0.77 -4.81 -15.35
CA ILE A 90 -1.99 -4.94 -14.54
C ILE A 90 -3.07 -4.01 -15.07
N GLN A 91 -4.28 -4.54 -15.22
CA GLN A 91 -5.45 -3.75 -15.60
C GLN A 91 -5.92 -2.88 -14.43
N THR A 92 -6.29 -1.65 -14.74
CA THR A 92 -6.68 -0.65 -13.74
C THR A 92 -8.00 -0.01 -14.14
N PRO A 93 -8.91 0.30 -13.20
CA PRO A 93 -10.10 1.08 -13.53
C PRO A 93 -9.72 2.49 -13.98
N SER A 94 -10.60 3.12 -14.75
CA SER A 94 -10.38 4.46 -15.31
C SER A 94 -10.38 5.56 -14.24
N SER A 95 -11.13 5.36 -13.16
CA SER A 95 -11.20 6.23 -11.98
C SER A 95 -11.20 5.37 -10.71
N PRO A 96 -10.80 5.92 -9.55
CA PRO A 96 -11.13 5.29 -8.28
C PRO A 96 -12.65 5.21 -8.14
N ASP A 97 -13.15 4.23 -7.41
CA ASP A 97 -14.57 4.18 -7.07
C ASP A 97 -14.96 5.48 -6.34
N PRO A 98 -16.14 6.04 -6.61
CA PRO A 98 -16.58 7.24 -5.92
C PRO A 98 -16.58 6.99 -4.41
N PRO A 99 -16.15 7.97 -3.59
CA PRO A 99 -15.98 7.77 -2.16
C PRO A 99 -17.28 7.31 -1.51
N GLY A 100 -17.23 6.20 -0.78
CA GLY A 100 -18.27 5.81 0.18
C GLY A 100 -19.45 4.99 -0.36
N GLN A 101 -19.21 3.99 -1.21
CA GLN A 101 -20.22 2.93 -1.43
C GLN A 101 -19.59 1.54 -1.26
N SER A 102 -19.66 1.04 -0.04
CA SER A 102 -19.59 -0.39 0.30
C SER A 102 -20.54 -0.63 1.46
#